data_AF-A0A810DXX9-F1
#
_entry.id   AF-A0A810DXX9-F1
#
_cell.length_a   1.000
_cell.length_b   1.000
_cell.length_c   1.000
_cell.angle_alpha   90.00
_cell.angle_beta   90.00
_cell.angle_gamma   90.00
#
_symmetry.space_group_name_H-M   'P 1'
#
loop_
_entity.id
_entity.type
_entity.pdbx_description
1 polymer ?
#
loop_
_entity_poly.entity_id
_entity_poly.type
_entity_poly.pdbx_seq_one_letter_code
_entity_poly.pdbx_strand_id
1 'polypeptide(L)'
;MLVHKAYKYRIYPNPEQRQLIHQMFGCCRFVFKHFLVKWNETYAATGKGLSYNTCATQLPALKQQFEWLKSVDSIALQSAVRNVADSFERFFKKQNQAPRFKSRKHPVQSYTTKYTNDNIAIDGNDLNFRSLGGFALPTPERVKVAFFLLPCGGMRQASILYPSSAKWK
;
A
#
# COMPACT_ATOMS: atom_id res chain seq x y z
N MET A 1 -2.35 25.32 -14.08
CA MET A 1 -1.88 23.90 -14.04
C MET A 1 -1.88 23.43 -12.60
N LEU A 2 -2.42 22.26 -12.28
CA LEU A 2 -2.52 21.77 -10.89
C LEU A 2 -1.21 21.09 -10.46
N VAL A 3 -0.40 21.77 -9.64
CA VAL A 3 0.92 21.27 -9.19
C VAL A 3 0.75 20.37 -7.97
N HIS A 4 0.94 19.07 -8.15
CA HIS A 4 1.04 18.11 -7.05
C HIS A 4 2.42 18.20 -6.38
N LYS A 5 2.45 18.40 -5.07
CA LYS A 5 3.69 18.31 -4.27
C LYS A 5 3.82 16.93 -3.65
N ALA A 6 5.04 16.39 -3.63
CA ALA A 6 5.37 15.14 -2.95
C ALA A 6 6.47 15.40 -1.92
N TYR A 7 6.28 14.92 -0.69
CA TYR A 7 7.20 15.13 0.42
C TYR A 7 7.66 13.78 0.98
N LYS A 8 8.89 13.71 1.49
CA LYS A 8 9.54 12.44 1.85
C LYS A 8 10.28 12.54 3.18
N TYR A 9 9.65 12.04 4.23
CA TYR A 9 10.14 12.14 5.61
C TYR A 9 10.71 10.81 6.11
N ARG A 10 11.33 10.84 7.29
CA ARG A 10 11.84 9.67 8.00
C ARG A 10 11.05 9.54 9.31
N ILE A 11 10.46 8.38 9.59
CA ILE A 11 9.71 8.09 10.82
C ILE A 11 10.42 7.03 11.66
N TYR A 12 10.09 6.97 12.95
CA TYR A 12 10.62 6.02 13.91
C TYR A 12 9.48 5.25 14.58
N PRO A 13 9.05 4.09 14.05
CA PRO A 13 8.02 3.29 14.69
C PRO A 13 8.54 2.65 16.00
N ASN A 14 7.70 2.64 17.02
CA ASN A 14 7.85 1.82 18.24
C ASN A 14 7.81 0.31 17.90
N PRO A 15 8.24 -0.60 18.80
CA PRO A 15 8.28 -2.04 18.53
C PRO A 15 6.92 -2.60 18.06
N GLU A 16 5.83 -2.23 18.73
CA GLU A 16 4.45 -2.60 18.36
C GLU A 16 4.06 -2.06 16.98
N GLN A 17 4.36 -0.79 16.70
CA GLN A 17 4.10 -0.18 15.40
C GLN A 17 4.89 -0.85 14.27
N ARG A 18 6.11 -1.36 14.54
CA ARG A 18 6.86 -2.19 13.57
C ARG A 18 6.13 -3.50 13.29
N GLN A 19 5.60 -4.16 14.32
CA GLN A 19 4.83 -5.38 14.16
C GLN A 19 3.56 -5.15 13.32
N LEU A 20 2.80 -4.07 13.59
CA LEU A 20 1.65 -3.67 12.77
C LEU A 20 2.04 -3.35 11.32
N ILE A 21 3.15 -2.62 11.10
CA ILE A 21 3.70 -2.33 9.76
C ILE A 21 4.10 -3.63 9.02
N HIS A 22 4.71 -4.60 9.71
CA HIS A 22 5.07 -5.90 9.11
C HIS A 22 3.84 -6.77 8.80
N GLN A 23 2.82 -6.75 9.66
CA GLN A 23 1.52 -7.41 9.44
C GLN A 23 0.79 -6.79 8.23
N MET A 24 0.80 -5.46 8.11
CA MET A 24 0.28 -4.72 6.94
C MET A 24 1.01 -5.14 5.64
N PHE A 25 2.36 -5.17 5.63
CA PHE A 25 3.11 -5.69 4.46
C PHE A 25 2.77 -7.15 4.14
N GLY A 26 2.54 -7.99 5.17
CA GLY A 26 2.10 -9.37 5.02
C GLY A 26 0.76 -9.47 4.28
N CYS A 27 -0.25 -8.76 4.78
CA CYS A 27 -1.61 -8.78 4.26
C CYS A 27 -1.73 -8.16 2.86
N CYS A 28 -1.12 -7.00 2.63
CA CYS A 28 -1.05 -6.39 1.29
C CYS A 28 -0.32 -7.29 0.28
N ARG A 29 0.70 -8.06 0.71
CA ARG A 29 1.39 -9.04 -0.15
C ARG A 29 0.50 -10.24 -0.46
N PHE A 30 -0.22 -10.77 0.52
CA PHE A 30 -1.16 -11.89 0.32
C PHE A 30 -2.28 -11.51 -0.66
N VAL A 31 -2.97 -10.40 -0.40
CA VAL A 31 -4.06 -9.91 -1.27
C VAL A 31 -3.56 -9.67 -2.70
N PHE A 32 -2.37 -9.07 -2.87
CA PHE A 32 -1.76 -8.90 -4.18
C PHE A 32 -1.45 -10.25 -4.87
N LYS A 33 -0.96 -11.26 -4.15
CA LYS A 33 -0.74 -12.60 -4.71
C LYS A 33 -2.05 -13.29 -5.12
N HIS A 34 -3.05 -13.31 -4.23
CA HIS A 34 -4.33 -13.97 -4.44
C HIS A 34 -5.03 -13.43 -5.70
N PHE A 35 -5.14 -12.10 -5.84
CA PHE A 35 -5.77 -11.51 -7.02
C PHE A 35 -4.92 -11.64 -8.29
N LEU A 36 -3.59 -11.76 -8.21
CA LEU A 36 -2.75 -12.03 -9.39
C LEU A 36 -2.95 -13.47 -9.92
N VAL A 37 -3.02 -14.46 -9.03
CA VAL A 37 -3.39 -15.85 -9.40
C VAL A 37 -4.74 -15.86 -10.09
N LYS A 38 -5.77 -15.30 -9.42
CA LYS A 38 -7.14 -15.27 -9.94
C LYS A 38 -7.28 -14.54 -11.28
N TRP A 39 -6.50 -13.47 -11.48
CA TRP A 39 -6.46 -12.76 -12.75
C TRP A 39 -5.91 -13.65 -13.87
N ASN A 40 -4.80 -14.35 -13.63
CA ASN A 40 -4.21 -15.26 -14.61
C ASN A 40 -5.17 -16.43 -14.95
N GLU A 41 -5.86 -16.99 -13.96
CA GLU A 41 -6.89 -18.03 -14.15
C GLU A 41 -8.04 -17.53 -15.05
N THR A 42 -8.64 -16.37 -14.73
CA THR A 42 -9.71 -15.78 -15.55
C THR A 42 -9.24 -15.38 -16.96
N TYR A 43 -8.01 -14.91 -17.09
CA TYR A 43 -7.45 -14.56 -18.40
C TYR A 43 -7.21 -15.81 -19.27
N ALA A 44 -6.74 -16.91 -18.68
CA ALA A 44 -6.61 -18.19 -19.38
C ALA A 44 -7.97 -18.79 -19.77
N ALA A 45 -8.99 -18.65 -18.94
CA ALA A 45 -10.34 -19.21 -19.19
C ALA A 45 -11.21 -18.37 -20.15
N THR A 46 -11.01 -17.04 -20.23
CA THR A 46 -11.93 -16.14 -20.96
C THR A 46 -11.23 -15.19 -21.93
N GLY A 47 -9.88 -15.17 -21.97
CA GLY A 47 -9.11 -14.23 -22.79
C GLY A 47 -9.23 -12.76 -22.39
N LYS A 48 -9.95 -12.47 -21.30
CA LYS A 48 -10.27 -11.12 -20.79
C LYS A 48 -9.79 -11.02 -19.35
N GLY A 49 -9.16 -9.90 -19.01
CA GLY A 49 -8.73 -9.61 -17.63
C GLY A 49 -9.90 -9.23 -16.72
N LEU A 50 -9.68 -9.31 -15.42
CA LEU A 50 -10.61 -8.75 -14.42
C LEU A 50 -10.63 -7.21 -14.46
N SER A 51 -11.62 -6.62 -13.77
CA SER A 51 -11.63 -5.19 -13.47
C SER A 51 -11.29 -4.96 -11.99
N TYR A 52 -10.78 -3.76 -11.66
CA TYR A 52 -10.61 -3.32 -10.28
C TYR A 52 -11.91 -3.46 -9.47
N ASN A 53 -13.06 -3.12 -10.06
CA ASN A 53 -14.36 -3.22 -9.38
C ASN A 53 -14.69 -4.69 -9.01
N THR A 54 -14.47 -5.63 -9.94
CA THR A 54 -14.68 -7.07 -9.72
C THR A 54 -13.77 -7.65 -8.63
N CYS A 55 -12.53 -7.16 -8.53
CA CYS A 55 -11.62 -7.56 -7.46
C CYS A 55 -12.00 -6.89 -6.12
N ALA A 56 -12.49 -5.65 -6.15
CA ALA A 56 -12.91 -4.91 -4.96
C ALA A 56 -14.18 -5.49 -4.33
N THR A 57 -15.18 -5.94 -5.11
CA THR A 57 -16.39 -6.61 -4.59
C THR A 57 -16.11 -8.00 -4.02
N GLN A 58 -15.00 -8.64 -4.40
CA GLN A 58 -14.57 -9.92 -3.83
C GLN A 58 -13.73 -9.78 -2.54
N LEU A 59 -13.20 -8.59 -2.25
CA LEU A 59 -12.38 -8.33 -1.06
C LEU A 59 -13.14 -8.53 0.28
N PRO A 60 -14.43 -8.16 0.43
CA PRO A 60 -15.23 -8.48 1.62
C PRO A 60 -15.35 -9.99 1.88
N ALA A 61 -15.64 -10.80 0.86
CA ALA A 61 -15.71 -12.25 1.00
C ALA A 61 -14.36 -12.86 1.41
N LEU A 62 -13.26 -12.35 0.85
CA LEU A 62 -11.90 -12.73 1.25
C LEU A 62 -11.59 -12.38 2.72
N LYS A 63 -12.13 -11.26 3.24
CA LYS A 63 -12.04 -10.89 4.68
C LYS A 63 -12.93 -11.75 5.58
N GLN A 64 -13.98 -12.37 5.08
CA GLN A 64 -14.79 -13.34 5.83
C GLN A 64 -14.06 -14.68 5.95
N GLN A 65 -13.41 -15.14 4.86
CA GLN A 65 -12.60 -16.37 4.85
C GLN A 65 -11.32 -16.26 5.69
N PHE A 66 -10.66 -15.09 5.69
CA PHE A 66 -9.39 -14.87 6.37
C PHE A 66 -9.53 -13.78 7.43
N GLU A 67 -9.89 -14.18 8.65
CA GLU A 67 -10.15 -13.30 9.80
C GLU A 67 -9.00 -12.31 10.08
N TRP A 68 -7.76 -12.73 9.90
CA TRP A 68 -6.59 -11.87 10.09
C TRP A 68 -6.52 -10.70 9.09
N LEU A 69 -7.22 -10.74 7.94
CA LEU A 69 -7.41 -9.57 7.05
C LEU A 69 -8.39 -8.53 7.63
N LYS A 70 -9.18 -8.87 8.67
CA LYS A 70 -10.04 -7.90 9.38
C LYS A 70 -9.20 -6.95 10.25
N SER A 71 -8.11 -7.45 10.84
CA SER A 71 -7.18 -6.69 11.71
C SER A 71 -6.37 -5.58 11.03
N VAL A 72 -6.54 -5.38 9.72
CA VAL A 72 -5.66 -4.54 8.88
C VAL A 72 -6.47 -3.54 8.05
N ASP A 73 -5.93 -2.32 7.93
CA ASP A 73 -6.51 -1.18 7.20
C ASP A 73 -7.11 -1.59 5.84
N SER A 74 -8.43 -1.42 5.71
CA SER A 74 -9.16 -1.73 4.49
C SER A 74 -8.66 -0.92 3.29
N ILE A 75 -8.17 0.30 3.51
CA ILE A 75 -7.71 1.23 2.47
C ILE A 75 -6.36 0.76 1.91
N ALA A 76 -5.47 0.21 2.75
CA ALA A 76 -4.23 -0.42 2.31
C ALA A 76 -4.47 -1.72 1.52
N LEU A 77 -5.49 -2.51 1.89
CA LEU A 77 -5.88 -3.71 1.15
C LEU A 77 -6.54 -3.37 -0.20
N GLN A 78 -7.46 -2.39 -0.25
CA GLN A 78 -8.02 -1.87 -1.50
C GLN A 78 -6.93 -1.27 -2.42
N SER A 79 -5.93 -0.61 -1.84
CA SER A 79 -4.79 -0.09 -2.60
C SER A 79 -3.89 -1.22 -3.14
N ALA A 80 -3.74 -2.33 -2.40
CA ALA A 80 -3.07 -3.53 -2.90
C ALA A 80 -3.83 -4.14 -4.11
N VAL A 81 -5.17 -4.20 -4.07
CA VAL A 81 -6.02 -4.63 -5.20
C VAL A 81 -5.87 -3.68 -6.39
N ARG A 82 -5.91 -2.35 -6.18
CA ARG A 82 -5.74 -1.37 -7.26
C ARG A 82 -4.37 -1.48 -7.94
N ASN A 83 -3.32 -1.78 -7.17
CA ASN A 83 -1.98 -2.02 -7.70
C ASN A 83 -1.89 -3.27 -8.59
N VAL A 84 -2.76 -4.28 -8.40
CA VAL A 84 -2.86 -5.42 -9.35
C VAL A 84 -3.46 -4.93 -10.67
N ALA A 85 -4.61 -4.24 -10.61
CA ALA A 85 -5.31 -3.76 -11.80
C ALA A 85 -4.47 -2.78 -12.63
N ASP A 86 -3.85 -1.77 -12.00
CA ASP A 86 -2.93 -0.81 -12.65
C ASP A 86 -1.70 -1.50 -13.28
N SER A 87 -1.21 -2.59 -12.70
CA SER A 87 -0.10 -3.36 -13.30
C SER A 87 -0.53 -4.07 -14.59
N PHE A 88 -1.71 -4.69 -14.60
CA PHE A 88 -2.26 -5.30 -15.82
C PHE A 88 -2.68 -4.27 -16.87
N GLU A 89 -3.26 -3.13 -16.47
CA GLU A 89 -3.61 -2.04 -17.37
C GLU A 89 -2.39 -1.51 -18.14
N ARG A 90 -1.25 -1.30 -17.45
CA ARG A 90 0.02 -0.89 -18.07
C ARG A 90 0.63 -1.98 -18.95
N PHE A 91 0.45 -3.25 -18.58
CA PHE A 91 0.88 -4.39 -19.40
C PHE A 91 0.10 -4.45 -20.73
N PHE A 92 -1.23 -4.35 -20.69
CA PHE A 92 -2.05 -4.29 -21.91
C PHE A 92 -1.77 -3.03 -22.77
N LYS A 93 -1.43 -1.90 -22.13
CA LYS A 93 -0.92 -0.69 -22.81
C LYS A 93 0.52 -0.79 -23.32
N LYS A 94 1.18 -1.97 -23.19
CA LYS A 94 2.59 -2.22 -23.54
C LYS A 94 3.62 -1.29 -22.87
N GLN A 95 3.24 -0.64 -21.76
CA GLN A 95 4.10 0.28 -21.00
C GLN A 95 5.01 -0.43 -19.99
N ASN A 96 4.67 -1.66 -19.60
CA ASN A 96 5.39 -2.47 -18.62
C ASN A 96 5.31 -3.95 -18.97
N GLN A 97 6.24 -4.74 -18.43
CA GLN A 97 6.18 -6.20 -18.46
C GLN A 97 5.08 -6.75 -17.52
N ALA A 98 4.70 -8.02 -17.74
CA ALA A 98 3.65 -8.69 -16.97
C ALA A 98 3.91 -8.66 -15.44
N PRO A 99 2.85 -8.50 -14.60
CA PRO A 99 3.00 -8.42 -13.15
C PRO A 99 3.58 -9.70 -12.54
N ARG A 100 4.59 -9.54 -11.66
CA ARG A 100 5.27 -10.65 -10.97
C ARG A 100 4.87 -10.73 -9.50
N PHE A 101 4.90 -11.93 -8.93
CA PHE A 101 4.62 -12.15 -7.51
C PHE A 101 5.60 -11.39 -6.58
N LYS A 102 5.05 -10.62 -5.63
CA LYS A 102 5.83 -9.91 -4.61
C LYS A 102 6.47 -10.88 -3.62
N SER A 103 7.79 -10.86 -3.51
CA SER A 103 8.58 -11.66 -2.56
C SER A 103 8.55 -11.07 -1.13
N ARG A 104 8.83 -11.90 -0.12
CA ARG A 104 9.18 -11.44 1.25
C ARG A 104 10.65 -11.02 1.36
N LYS A 105 11.54 -11.63 0.56
CA LYS A 105 12.98 -11.33 0.51
C LYS A 105 13.33 -10.07 -0.33
N HIS A 106 12.33 -9.33 -0.83
CA HIS A 106 12.59 -8.11 -1.60
C HIS A 106 13.16 -7.01 -0.69
N PRO A 107 14.25 -6.31 -1.07
CA PRO A 107 14.98 -5.41 -0.18
C PRO A 107 14.19 -4.16 0.23
N VAL A 108 13.07 -3.85 -0.42
CA VAL A 108 12.13 -2.79 0.00
C VAL A 108 10.72 -3.37 0.10
N GLN A 109 10.06 -3.19 1.24
CA GLN A 109 8.65 -3.50 1.44
C GLN A 109 7.84 -2.21 1.50
N SER A 110 6.63 -2.22 0.92
CA SER A 110 5.75 -1.05 0.93
C SER A 110 4.27 -1.41 0.99
N TYR A 111 3.50 -0.50 1.59
CA TYR A 111 2.08 -0.35 1.36
C TYR A 111 1.78 1.14 1.14
N THR A 112 0.64 1.39 0.49
CA THR A 112 0.09 2.72 0.29
C THR A 112 -1.28 2.73 0.94
N THR A 113 -1.54 3.71 1.81
CA THR A 113 -2.88 4.03 2.26
C THR A 113 -3.26 5.41 1.73
N LYS A 114 -4.53 5.61 1.44
CA LYS A 114 -5.07 6.84 0.84
C LYS A 114 -5.68 7.70 1.93
N TYR A 115 -5.67 9.01 1.74
CA TYR A 115 -6.42 9.90 2.60
C TYR A 115 -7.92 9.65 2.38
N THR A 116 -8.65 9.36 3.46
CA THR A 116 -10.09 9.13 3.49
C THR A 116 -10.57 9.32 4.93
N ASN A 117 -11.48 10.27 5.16
CA ASN A 117 -12.11 10.55 6.46
C ASN A 117 -11.09 10.66 7.61
N ASP A 118 -10.08 11.53 7.43
CA ASP A 118 -9.08 11.89 8.44
C ASP A 118 -8.37 10.66 9.07
N ASN A 119 -8.07 9.67 8.22
CA ASN A 119 -7.30 8.48 8.59
C ASN A 119 -5.77 8.73 8.63
N ILE A 120 -5.31 9.83 8.01
CA ILE A 120 -3.93 10.30 7.99
C ILE A 120 -3.96 11.81 8.27
N ALA A 121 -3.38 12.24 9.39
CA ALA A 121 -3.24 13.64 9.77
C ALA A 121 -1.77 13.98 10.05
N ILE A 122 -1.42 15.24 9.84
CA ILE A 122 -0.17 15.83 10.35
C ILE A 122 -0.62 16.86 11.38
N ASP A 123 -0.17 16.69 12.61
CA ASP A 123 -0.54 17.52 13.76
C ASP A 123 0.72 18.14 14.34
N GLY A 124 0.93 19.43 14.07
CA GLY A 124 2.20 20.11 14.33
C GLY A 124 3.40 19.42 13.66
N ASN A 125 4.22 18.73 14.46
CA ASN A 125 5.40 17.98 14.02
C ASN A 125 5.23 16.45 14.13
N ASP A 126 4.01 15.97 14.41
CA ASP A 126 3.70 14.55 14.53
C ASP A 126 2.79 14.07 13.39
N LEU A 127 2.96 12.80 13.01
CA LEU A 127 2.26 12.15 11.91
C LEU A 127 1.33 11.07 12.46
N ASN A 128 0.03 11.35 12.46
CA ASN A 128 -1.00 10.48 13.03
C ASN A 128 -1.67 9.62 11.94
N PHE A 129 -1.54 8.30 12.05
CA PHE A 129 -2.34 7.35 11.28
C PHE A 129 -3.35 6.67 12.20
N ARG A 130 -4.64 6.71 11.84
CA ARG A 130 -5.72 6.03 12.59
C ARG A 130 -5.48 4.53 12.81
N SER A 131 -4.70 3.89 11.94
CA SER A 131 -4.37 2.46 11.97
C SER A 131 -2.99 2.10 12.57
N LEU A 132 -2.19 3.08 12.99
CA LEU A 132 -0.81 2.86 13.49
C LEU A 132 -0.46 3.72 14.73
N GLY A 133 -1.31 4.67 15.11
CA GLY A 133 -0.99 5.71 16.09
C GLY A 133 -0.14 6.84 15.48
N GLY A 134 0.43 7.66 16.37
CA GLY A 134 1.32 8.75 16.02
C GLY A 134 2.77 8.31 15.77
N PHE A 135 3.44 9.03 14.88
CA PHE A 135 4.89 8.97 14.70
C PHE A 135 5.45 10.39 14.81
N ALA A 136 6.37 10.61 15.74
CA ALA A 136 7.14 11.85 15.77
C ALA A 136 7.98 12.00 14.49
N LEU A 137 8.17 13.25 14.03
CA LEU A 137 9.03 13.59 12.89
C LEU A 137 10.35 14.30 13.30
N PRO A 138 11.25 13.66 14.09
CA PRO A 138 12.62 14.15 14.24
C PRO A 138 13.50 13.67 13.07
N THR A 139 14.57 14.40 12.81
CA THR A 139 15.71 13.92 12.02
C THR A 139 16.65 13.05 12.87
N PRO A 140 17.36 12.05 12.32
CA PRO A 140 17.08 11.32 11.07
C PRO A 140 17.42 9.79 11.09
N GLU A 141 16.45 8.84 11.19
CA GLU A 141 16.78 7.38 11.10
C GLU A 141 15.74 6.34 10.54
N ARG A 142 14.80 5.73 11.30
CA ARG A 142 14.54 4.29 11.01
C ARG A 142 13.63 3.86 9.82
N VAL A 143 12.70 4.67 9.25
CA VAL A 143 11.82 4.27 8.10
C VAL A 143 11.50 5.45 7.17
N LYS A 144 11.34 5.27 5.85
CA LYS A 144 11.01 6.38 4.90
C LYS A 144 9.51 6.41 4.56
N VAL A 145 8.87 7.58 4.63
CA VAL A 145 7.45 7.79 4.24
C VAL A 145 7.39 8.80 3.11
N ALA A 146 6.62 8.50 2.07
CA ALA A 146 6.37 9.40 0.94
C ALA A 146 4.90 9.82 0.91
N PHE A 147 4.64 11.11 1.08
CA PHE A 147 3.34 11.74 0.92
C PHE A 147 3.18 12.30 -0.48
N PHE A 148 1.94 12.28 -0.96
CA PHE A 148 1.52 13.08 -2.11
C PHE A 148 0.39 14.00 -1.63
N LEU A 149 0.59 15.31 -1.76
CA LEU A 149 -0.37 16.34 -1.44
C LEU A 149 -1.17 16.74 -2.69
N LEU A 150 -2.37 17.25 -2.45
CA LEU A 150 -3.15 17.98 -3.43
C LEU A 150 -2.64 19.43 -3.53
N PRO A 151 -2.94 20.14 -4.64
CA PRO A 151 -2.54 21.54 -4.80
C PRO A 151 -3.12 22.48 -3.73
N CYS A 152 -4.24 22.11 -3.13
CA CYS A 152 -4.89 22.78 -2.00
C CYS A 152 -4.31 22.40 -0.61
N GLY A 153 -3.14 21.75 -0.54
CA GLY A 153 -2.46 21.39 0.70
C GLY A 153 -2.93 20.08 1.35
N GLY A 154 -4.18 19.68 1.16
CA GLY A 154 -4.73 18.43 1.71
C GLY A 154 -3.98 17.17 1.24
N MET A 155 -3.87 16.15 2.11
CA MET A 155 -3.24 14.88 1.75
C MET A 155 -4.06 14.08 0.74
N ARG A 156 -3.37 13.39 -0.18
CA ARG A 156 -3.99 12.45 -1.14
C ARG A 156 -3.71 10.99 -0.76
N GLN A 157 -2.47 10.69 -0.40
CA GLN A 157 -2.01 9.35 -0.03
C GLN A 157 -0.65 9.39 0.68
N ALA A 158 -0.40 8.38 1.51
CA ALA A 158 0.89 8.11 2.14
C ALA A 158 1.37 6.71 1.76
N SER A 159 2.64 6.59 1.37
CA SER A 159 3.30 5.30 1.13
C SER A 159 4.44 5.10 2.11
N ILE A 160 4.36 4.04 2.92
CA ILE A 160 5.38 3.68 3.91
C ILE A 160 6.35 2.69 3.26
N LEU A 161 7.64 2.99 3.31
CA LEU A 161 8.73 2.25 2.67
C LEU A 161 9.72 1.75 3.72
N TYR A 162 9.74 0.44 3.94
CA TYR A 162 10.64 -0.23 4.87
C TYR A 162 11.71 -1.03 4.10
N PRO A 163 12.97 -0.58 4.04
CA PRO A 163 14.05 -1.35 3.47
C PRO A 163 14.58 -2.39 4.45
N SER A 164 14.92 -3.57 3.93
CA SER A 164 15.40 -4.72 4.71
C SER A 164 16.90 -4.68 5.02
N SER A 165 17.63 -3.69 4.50
CA SER A 165 19.09 -3.60 4.58
C SER A 165 19.53 -2.37 5.37
N ALA A 166 20.29 -2.55 6.45
CA ALA A 166 20.92 -1.48 7.21
C ALA A 166 22.13 -0.82 6.50
N LYS A 167 22.21 -0.94 5.16
CA LYS A 167 23.19 -0.25 4.32
C LYS A 167 22.57 1.03 3.78
N TRP A 168 22.74 2.11 4.55
CA TRP A 168 22.47 3.48 4.10
C TRP A 168 23.83 4.17 3.84
N LYS A 169 24.04 4.57 2.59
CA LYS A 169 24.82 5.76 2.23
C LYS A 169 23.82 6.78 1.67
#